data_AF-V5TWA6-F1
#
_entry.id   AF-V5TWA6-F1
#
_cell.length_a   1.000
_cell.length_b   1.000
_cell.length_c   1.000
_cell.angle_alpha   90.00
_cell.angle_beta   90.00
_cell.angle_gamma   90.00
#
_symmetry.space_group_name_H-M   'P 1'
#
loop_
_entity.id
_entity.type
_entity.pdbx_description
1 polymer ?
#
loop_
_entity_poly.entity_id
_entity_poly.type
_entity_poly.pdbx_seq_one_letter_code
_entity_poly.pdbx_strand_id
1 'polypeptide(L)'
;MATNTGTGAPSGFVHRDGQAVITEWLGASSNVIQVGREVTLMVAGDFWARTATAATRGQKIFAVLADGTIKTGAAGATISGAVETPFYAGSACDAGELVKISTWSK
;
A
#
# COMPACT_ATOMS: atom_id res chain seq x y z
N MET A 1 2.50 15.45 11.02
CA MET A 1 1.44 14.53 11.46
C MET A 1 1.01 13.72 10.25
N ALA A 2 1.05 12.39 10.27
CA ALA A 2 0.51 11.57 9.19
C ALA A 2 -1.00 11.37 9.43
N THR A 3 -1.82 11.52 8.39
CA THR A 3 -3.26 11.24 8.42
C THR A 3 -3.57 10.03 7.54
N ASN A 4 -4.49 9.17 7.98
CA ASN A 4 -4.98 8.04 7.18
C ASN A 4 -6.19 8.42 6.33
N THR A 5 -6.56 9.70 6.28
CA THR A 5 -7.64 10.24 5.46
C THR A 5 -7.10 11.25 4.46
N GLY A 6 -7.67 11.30 3.26
CA GLY A 6 -7.31 12.26 2.22
C GLY A 6 -7.59 11.71 0.82
N THR A 7 -7.41 12.54 -0.20
CA THR A 7 -7.65 12.19 -1.62
C THR A 7 -6.38 12.26 -2.48
N GLY A 8 -5.27 12.75 -1.93
CA GLY A 8 -3.99 12.87 -2.63
C GLY A 8 -3.18 11.58 -2.64
N ALA A 9 -2.03 11.62 -3.33
CA ALA A 9 -1.08 10.52 -3.34
C ALA A 9 -0.60 10.23 -1.90
N PRO A 10 -0.69 8.98 -1.42
CA PRO A 10 -0.17 8.62 -0.10
C PRO A 10 1.32 8.92 -0.01
N SER A 11 1.76 9.49 1.11
CA SER A 11 3.19 9.73 1.38
C SER A 11 3.98 8.44 1.59
N GLY A 12 3.30 7.33 1.87
CA GLY A 12 3.87 6.02 2.11
C GLY A 12 2.79 5.04 2.57
N PHE A 13 3.21 3.85 2.99
CA PHE A 13 2.33 2.87 3.59
C PHE A 13 2.90 2.37 4.92
N VAL A 14 2.03 1.82 5.75
CA VAL A 14 2.44 1.20 7.02
C VAL A 14 2.53 -0.30 6.79
N HIS A 15 3.65 -0.91 7.17
CA HIS A 15 3.75 -2.36 7.13
C HIS A 15 2.89 -2.98 8.25
N ARG A 16 2.60 -4.27 8.15
CA ARG A 16 1.92 -4.95 9.26
C ARG A 16 2.95 -5.28 10.35
N ASP A 17 3.00 -4.46 11.40
CA ASP A 17 3.96 -4.58 12.52
C ASP A 17 3.53 -5.59 13.60
N GLY A 18 2.33 -6.15 13.54
CA GLY A 18 1.88 -7.16 14.50
C GLY A 18 1.57 -6.63 15.91
N GLN A 19 1.39 -5.31 16.06
CA GLN A 19 1.01 -4.65 17.31
C GLN A 19 -0.47 -4.88 17.63
N ALA A 20 -0.86 -6.13 17.93
CA ALA A 20 -2.19 -6.44 18.41
C ALA A 20 -2.31 -6.05 19.88
N VAL A 21 -3.01 -4.95 20.16
CA VAL A 21 -3.37 -4.53 21.52
C VAL A 21 -4.86 -4.74 21.71
N ILE A 22 -5.22 -5.61 22.66
CA ILE A 22 -6.60 -5.80 23.13
C ILE A 22 -6.84 -4.79 24.25
N THR A 23 -7.66 -3.77 23.98
CA THR A 23 -7.99 -2.71 24.95
C THR A 23 -9.27 -2.99 25.74
N GLU A 24 -10.09 -3.94 25.29
CA GLU A 24 -11.37 -4.32 25.90
C GLU A 24 -11.30 -5.71 26.53
N TRP A 25 -11.94 -5.89 27.68
CA TRP A 25 -12.01 -7.19 28.36
C TRP A 25 -12.76 -8.20 27.47
N LEU A 26 -12.10 -9.33 27.15
CA LEU A 26 -12.56 -10.35 26.18
C LEU A 26 -12.74 -9.82 24.74
N GLY A 27 -12.17 -8.66 24.40
CA GLY A 27 -12.18 -8.12 23.05
C GLY A 27 -11.23 -8.85 22.10
N ALA A 28 -11.48 -8.72 20.79
CA ALA A 28 -10.55 -9.13 19.74
C ALA A 28 -10.07 -7.89 18.99
N SER A 29 -8.76 -7.79 18.77
CA SER A 29 -8.16 -6.73 17.96
C SER A 29 -7.37 -7.37 16.82
N SER A 30 -7.69 -7.01 15.59
CA SER A 30 -6.97 -7.46 14.41
C SER A 30 -6.73 -6.28 13.48
N ASN A 31 -5.46 -6.02 13.15
CA ASN A 31 -5.01 -4.98 12.20
C ASN A 31 -5.44 -3.51 12.51
N VAL A 32 -5.94 -3.19 13.70
CA VAL A 32 -6.23 -1.79 14.10
C VAL A 32 -5.07 -1.21 14.90
N ILE A 33 -4.45 -0.15 14.38
CA ILE A 33 -3.45 0.64 15.09
C ILE A 33 -4.19 1.67 15.94
N GLN A 34 -4.00 1.60 17.27
CA GLN A 34 -4.64 2.52 18.21
C GLN A 34 -4.09 3.95 18.08
N VAL A 35 -4.93 4.94 18.37
CA VAL A 35 -4.52 6.35 18.38
C VAL A 35 -3.36 6.55 19.37
N GLY A 36 -2.36 7.32 18.95
CA GLY A 36 -1.19 7.63 19.78
C GLY A 36 -0.12 6.54 19.82
N ARG A 37 -0.27 5.45 19.07
CA ARG A 37 0.82 4.48 18.84
C ARG A 37 1.80 4.99 17.79
N GLU A 38 3.08 4.71 18.02
CA GLU A 38 4.11 4.93 17.02
C GLU A 38 3.90 4.02 15.79
N VAL A 39 4.18 4.57 14.61
CA VAL A 39 4.15 3.84 13.34
C VAL A 39 5.35 4.24 12.50
N THR A 40 5.95 3.26 11.82
CA THR A 40 6.96 3.52 10.80
C THR A 40 6.30 3.61 9.43
N LEU A 41 6.49 4.74 8.75
CA LEU A 41 6.00 4.96 7.41
C LEU A 41 7.05 4.51 6.38
N MET A 42 6.68 3.60 5.50
CA MET A 42 7.50 3.15 4.37
C MET A 42 7.29 4.10 3.18
N VAL A 43 8.25 5.00 2.97
CA VAL A 43 8.18 6.06 1.93
C VAL A 43 8.91 5.67 0.64
N ALA A 44 10.02 4.95 0.77
CA ALA A 44 10.86 4.49 -0.34
C ALA A 44 11.45 3.13 0.00
N GLY A 45 11.63 2.27 -0.99
CA GLY A 45 11.93 0.86 -0.73
C GLY A 45 11.73 -0.06 -1.91
N ASP A 46 12.22 -1.28 -1.73
CA ASP A 46 11.88 -2.47 -2.52
C ASP A 46 11.04 -3.37 -1.62
N PHE A 47 9.79 -3.64 -2.01
CA PHE A 47 8.87 -4.43 -1.21
C PHE A 47 8.11 -5.45 -2.06
N TRP A 48 7.62 -6.50 -1.42
CA TRP A 48 6.62 -7.37 -2.04
C TRP A 48 5.23 -6.90 -1.64
N ALA A 49 4.37 -6.68 -2.64
CA ALA A 49 2.98 -6.29 -2.44
C ALA A 49 2.06 -7.16 -3.29
N ARG A 50 0.85 -7.42 -2.79
CA ARG A 50 -0.18 -8.16 -3.53
C ARG A 50 -0.97 -7.19 -4.39
N THR A 51 -1.04 -7.44 -5.69
CA THR A 51 -1.76 -6.56 -6.64
C THR A 51 -3.11 -7.13 -7.04
N ALA A 52 -4.12 -6.28 -7.16
CA ALA A 52 -5.46 -6.67 -7.64
C ALA A 52 -5.54 -6.80 -9.17
N THR A 53 -4.55 -6.28 -9.90
CA THR A 53 -4.45 -6.34 -11.36
C THR A 53 -3.14 -7.00 -11.78
N ALA A 54 -3.11 -7.60 -12.97
CA ALA A 54 -1.87 -8.12 -13.53
C ALA A 54 -0.83 -7.00 -13.68
N ALA A 55 0.40 -7.28 -13.25
CA ALA A 55 1.50 -6.32 -13.29
C ALA A 55 2.48 -6.69 -14.41
N THR A 56 2.90 -5.68 -15.17
CA THR A 56 4.09 -5.76 -16.01
C THR A 56 5.15 -4.83 -15.45
N ARG A 57 6.43 -5.23 -15.58
CA ARG A 57 7.54 -4.40 -15.14
C ARG A 57 7.48 -3.00 -15.78
N GLY A 58 7.77 -1.96 -15.00
CA GLY A 58 7.74 -0.56 -15.43
C GLY A 58 6.38 0.15 -15.26
N GLN A 59 5.31 -0.59 -14.95
CA GLN A 59 4.02 0.02 -14.61
C GLN A 59 4.09 0.80 -13.31
N LYS A 60 3.19 1.78 -13.17
CA LYS A 60 2.97 2.50 -11.93
C LYS A 60 2.11 1.69 -10.97
N ILE A 61 2.40 1.85 -9.68
CA ILE A 61 1.59 1.32 -8.60
C ILE A 61 0.59 2.39 -8.17
N PHE A 62 -0.68 2.02 -8.11
CA PHE A 62 -1.79 2.85 -7.68
C PHE A 62 -2.33 2.30 -6.37
N ALA A 63 -2.51 3.17 -5.37
CA ALA A 63 -3.09 2.80 -4.08
C ALA A 63 -4.60 3.06 -4.09
N VAL A 64 -5.38 2.04 -3.72
CA VAL A 64 -6.83 2.18 -3.52
C VAL A 64 -7.06 2.77 -2.12
N LEU A 65 -7.60 3.99 -2.06
CA LEU A 65 -7.74 4.72 -0.79
C LEU A 65 -8.81 4.12 0.13
N ALA A 66 -9.75 3.35 -0.43
CA ALA A 66 -10.87 2.77 0.31
C ALA A 66 -10.47 1.53 1.13
N ASP A 67 -9.55 0.71 0.64
CA ASP A 67 -9.22 -0.60 1.22
C ASP A 67 -7.71 -0.87 1.37
N GLY A 68 -6.84 0.01 0.86
CA GLY A 68 -5.39 -0.14 0.93
C GLY A 68 -4.81 -1.18 -0.02
N THR A 69 -5.61 -1.78 -0.91
CA THR A 69 -5.09 -2.63 -1.98
C THR A 69 -4.33 -1.82 -3.01
N ILE A 70 -3.49 -2.49 -3.80
CA ILE A 70 -2.79 -1.85 -4.91
C ILE A 70 -3.29 -2.38 -6.25
N LYS A 71 -3.28 -1.48 -7.24
CA LYS A 71 -3.50 -1.76 -8.66
C LYS A 71 -2.27 -1.30 -9.43
N THR A 72 -2.14 -1.79 -10.66
CA THR A 72 -1.07 -1.44 -11.59
C THR A 72 -1.65 -0.81 -12.85
N GLY A 73 -0.90 0.10 -13.46
CA GLY A 73 -1.28 0.74 -14.72
C GLY A 73 -0.15 1.53 -15.36
N ALA A 74 -0.42 2.11 -16.53
CA ALA A 74 0.53 3.02 -17.16
C ALA A 74 0.74 4.29 -16.30
N ALA A 75 1.92 4.90 -16.40
CA ALA A 75 2.18 6.17 -15.72
C ALA A 75 1.23 7.26 -16.23
N GLY A 76 0.63 8.03 -15.32
CA GLY A 76 -0.37 9.05 -15.64
C GLY A 76 -1.75 8.49 -15.98
N ALA A 77 -1.98 7.17 -15.87
CA ALA A 77 -3.30 6.60 -16.10
C ALA A 77 -4.26 6.95 -14.95
N THR A 78 -5.54 7.15 -15.29
CA THR A 78 -6.60 7.29 -14.29
C THR A 78 -7.20 5.93 -13.98
N ILE A 79 -6.97 5.41 -12.78
CA ILE A 79 -7.58 4.16 -12.31
C ILE A 79 -8.69 4.47 -11.31
N SER A 80 -9.90 3.97 -11.57
CA SER A 80 -11.06 4.21 -10.70
C SER A 80 -10.78 3.76 -9.25
N GLY A 81 -10.99 4.70 -8.32
CA GLY A 81 -10.81 4.51 -6.89
C GLY A 81 -9.35 4.37 -6.44
N ALA A 82 -8.37 4.62 -7.32
CA ALA A 82 -6.96 4.47 -6.99
C ALA A 82 -6.13 5.70 -7.40
N VAL A 83 -5.10 6.00 -6.61
CA VAL A 83 -4.24 7.16 -6.80
C VAL A 83 -2.81 6.71 -7.11
N GLU A 84 -2.18 7.35 -8.09
CA GLU A 84 -0.80 7.03 -8.48
C GLU A 84 0.17 7.29 -7.32
N THR A 85 1.10 6.36 -7.13
CA THR A 85 2.14 6.46 -6.11
C THR A 85 3.54 6.64 -6.74
N PRO A 86 4.55 7.00 -5.94
CA PRO A 86 5.94 7.03 -6.42
C PRO A 86 6.48 5.65 -6.85
N PHE A 87 5.86 4.55 -6.43
CA PHE A 87 6.34 3.19 -6.69
C PHE A 87 6.06 2.71 -8.12
N TYR A 88 6.95 1.85 -8.61
CA TYR A 88 6.89 1.14 -9.89
C TYR A 88 6.87 -0.37 -9.65
N ALA A 89 6.28 -1.12 -10.59
CA ALA A 89 6.38 -2.57 -10.64
C ALA A 89 7.77 -2.99 -11.13
N GLY A 90 8.56 -3.62 -10.26
CA GLY A 90 9.88 -4.18 -10.55
C GLY A 90 9.85 -5.63 -11.06
N SER A 91 8.68 -6.29 -11.04
CA SER A 91 8.47 -7.64 -11.59
C SER A 91 7.14 -7.73 -12.33
N ALA A 92 6.95 -8.79 -13.11
CA ALA A 92 5.64 -9.16 -13.65
C ALA A 92 4.94 -10.18 -12.75
N CYS A 93 3.62 -10.16 -12.71
CA CYS A 93 2.79 -11.16 -12.03
C CYS A 93 1.35 -11.12 -12.53
N ASP A 94 0.58 -12.17 -12.25
CA ASP A 94 -0.86 -12.18 -12.51
C ASP A 94 -1.64 -11.42 -11.43
N ALA A 95 -2.92 -11.17 -11.69
CA ALA A 95 -3.82 -10.53 -10.72
C ALA A 95 -3.98 -11.42 -9.47
N GLY A 96 -3.86 -10.83 -8.29
CA GLY A 96 -3.92 -11.52 -7.00
C GLY A 96 -2.57 -12.08 -6.52
N GLU A 97 -1.53 -12.00 -7.33
CA GLU A 97 -0.18 -12.45 -6.97
C GLU A 97 0.70 -11.34 -6.38
N LEU A 98 1.92 -11.72 -5.98
CA LEU A 98 2.91 -10.80 -5.43
C LEU A 98 3.74 -10.15 -6.55
N VAL A 99 3.78 -8.82 -6.52
CA VAL A 99 4.66 -8.00 -7.35
C VAL A 99 5.73 -7.35 -6.49
N LYS A 100 6.96 -7.27 -7.01
CA LYS A 100 8.00 -6.42 -6.41
C LYS A 100 7.68 -4.97 -6.74
N ILE A 101 7.49 -4.11 -5.75
CA ILE A 101 7.34 -2.67 -5.92
C ILE A 101 8.65 -1.96 -5.55
N SER A 102 9.03 -0.94 -6.31
CA SER A 102 10.28 -0.21 -6.12
C SER A 102 10.11 1.29 -6.35
N THR A 103 10.78 2.11 -5.55
CA THR A 103 10.98 3.54 -5.87
C THR A 103 12.25 3.81 -6.69
N TRP A 104 13.15 2.83 -6.79
CA TRP A 104 14.47 3.01 -7.41
C TRP A 104 14.59 2.33 -8.77
N SER A 105 13.87 1.24 -8.96
CA SER A 105 13.88 0.44 -10.18
C SER A 105 12.57 0.60 -10.94
N LYS A 106 12.68 0.97 -12.22
CA LYS A 106 11.59 0.90 -13.19
C LYS A 106 11.65 -0.44 -13.93
#